data_AF-A0A1H9R1S1-F1
#
_entry.id   AF-A0A1H9R1S1-F1
#
_cell.length_a   1.000
_cell.length_b   1.000
_cell.length_c   1.000
_cell.angle_alpha   90.00
_cell.angle_beta   90.00
_cell.angle_gamma   90.00
#
_symmetry.space_group_name_H-M   'P 1'
#
loop_
_entity.id
_entity.type
_entity.pdbx_description
1 polymer ?
#
loop_
_entity_poly.entity_id
_entity_poly.type
_entity_poly.pdbx_seq_one_letter_code
_entity_poly.pdbx_strand_id
1 'polypeptide(L)' 'MQQKEDKIIYKVTSIGLKDIQIVNLANDKDLRNVPKYKLPLGLEIGMSVEINSFGLYEIVK' A
#
# COMPACT_ATOMS: atom_id res chain seq x y z
N MET A 1 4.51 -27.92 0.26
CA MET A 1 3.68 -26.99 -0.56
C MET A 1 3.99 -25.60 -0.05
N GLN A 2 4.62 -24.75 -0.86
CA GLN A 2 4.99 -23.39 -0.47
C GLN A 2 3.68 -22.61 -0.29
N GLN A 3 3.31 -22.24 0.95
CA GLN A 3 2.25 -21.26 1.16
C GLN A 3 2.72 -19.99 0.47
N LYS A 4 2.16 -19.70 -0.71
CA LYS A 4 2.17 -18.34 -1.22
C LYS A 4 1.32 -17.57 -0.21
N GLU A 5 1.95 -16.92 0.75
CA GLU A 5 1.29 -15.86 1.48
C GLU A 5 0.79 -14.89 0.41
N ASP A 6 -0.52 -14.77 0.26
CA ASP A 6 -1.11 -13.82 -0.67
C ASP A 6 -0.73 -12.42 -0.19
N LYS A 7 0.36 -11.90 -0.75
CA LYS A 7 0.84 -10.55 -0.46
C LYS A 7 -0.24 -9.57 -0.88
N ILE A 8 -0.73 -8.80 0.08
CA ILE A 8 -1.75 -7.80 -0.20
C ILE A 8 -1.06 -6.59 -0.81
N ILE A 9 -1.43 -6.27 -2.05
CA ILE A 9 -0.90 -5.12 -2.79
C ILE A 9 -1.96 -4.02 -2.80
N TYR A 10 -1.53 -2.81 -2.48
CA TYR A 10 -2.33 -1.60 -2.58
C TYR A 10 -1.75 -0.64 -3.61
N LYS A 11 -2.59 0.16 -4.26
CA LYS A 11 -2.20 1.23 -5.19
C LYS A 11 -2.48 2.59 -4.56
N VAL A 12 -1.55 3.53 -4.70
CA VAL A 12 -1.73 4.92 -4.27
C VAL A 12 -2.70 5.64 -5.20
N THR A 13 -3.78 6.17 -4.63
CA THR A 13 -4.82 6.91 -5.38
C THR A 13 -4.79 8.41 -5.12
N SER A 14 -4.32 8.84 -3.95
CA SER A 14 -4.24 10.26 -3.59
C SER A 14 -3.17 10.52 -2.53
N ILE A 15 -2.52 11.69 -2.59
CA ILE A 15 -1.52 12.12 -1.62
C ILE A 15 -2.01 13.42 -0.97
N GLY A 16 -2.47 13.30 0.28
CA GLY A 16 -2.87 14.42 1.11
C GLY A 16 -1.68 15.09 1.80
N LEU A 17 -1.93 16.08 2.66
CA LEU A 17 -0.87 16.73 3.44
C LEU A 17 -0.26 15.78 4.48
N LYS A 18 -1.11 15.03 5.20
CA LYS A 18 -0.72 14.17 6.35
C LYS A 18 -0.84 12.67 6.06
N ASP A 19 -1.70 12.32 5.12
CA ASP A 19 -2.09 10.95 4.79
C ASP A 19 -2.01 10.71 3.29
N ILE A 20 -1.99 9.44 2.92
CA ILE A 20 -2.02 8.95 1.54
C ILE A 20 -3.15 7.94 1.46
N GLN A 21 -3.97 8.07 0.44
CA GLN A 21 -5.01 7.12 0.14
C GLN A 21 -4.46 5.99 -0.72
N ILE A 22 -4.72 4.76 -0.31
CA ILE A 22 -4.37 3.55 -1.03
C ILE A 22 -5.59 2.66 -1.20
N VAL A 23 -5.65 1.89 -2.28
CA VAL A 23 -6.73 0.94 -2.56
C VAL A 23 -6.16 -0.45 -2.79
N ASN A 24 -6.78 -1.47 -2.21
CA ASN A 24 -6.38 -2.86 -2.41
C ASN A 24 -6.63 -3.30 -3.86
N LEU A 25 -5.60 -3.78 -4.55
CA LEU A 25 -5.71 -4.19 -5.96
C LEU A 25 -6.52 -5.47 -6.17
N ALA A 26 -6.66 -6.31 -5.14
CA ALA A 26 -7.51 -7.50 -5.21
C ALA A 26 -8.98 -7.18 -4.91
N ASN A 27 -9.26 -6.05 -4.27
CA ASN A 27 -10.59 -5.62 -3.90
C ASN A 27 -10.68 -4.09 -3.85
N ASP A 28 -11.09 -3.48 -4.96
CA ASP A 28 -11.16 -2.02 -5.12
C ASP A 28 -12.11 -1.31 -4.13
N LYS A 29 -12.86 -2.06 -3.31
CA LYS A 29 -13.69 -1.53 -2.23
C LYS A 29 -12.92 -1.32 -0.91
N ASP A 30 -11.75 -1.92 -0.74
CA ASP A 30 -10.88 -1.72 0.43
C ASP A 30 -9.98 -0.51 0.20
N LEU A 31 -10.52 0.65 0.54
CA LEU A 31 -9.88 1.94 0.45
C LEU A 31 -9.37 2.37 1.84
N ARG A 32 -8.12 2.81 1.94
CA ARG A 32 -7.49 3.15 3.23
C ARG A 32 -6.79 4.50 3.15
N ASN A 33 -6.98 5.32 4.18
CA ASN A 33 -6.15 6.50 4.41
C ASN A 33 -5.06 6.14 5.43
N VAL A 34 -3.81 6.19 4.98
CA VAL A 34 -2.64 5.79 5.78
C VAL A 34 -1.78 7.03 6.05
N PRO A 35 -1.39 7.29 7.31
CA PRO A 35 -0.48 8.39 7.61
C PRO A 35 0.84 8.27 6.85
N LYS A 36 1.33 9.37 6.29
CA LYS A 36 2.56 9.39 5.47
C LYS A 36 3.77 8.74 6.14
N TYR A 37 3.92 8.92 7.46
CA TYR A 37 5.06 8.38 8.22
C TYR A 37 5.04 6.85 8.35
N LYS A 38 3.94 6.18 8.00
CA LYS A 38 3.85 4.71 7.94
C LYS A 38 4.18 4.15 6.55
N LEU A 39 4.31 5.02 5.55
CA LEU A 39 4.54 4.65 4.17
C LEU A 39 5.98 5.00 3.76
N PRO A 40 6.52 4.30 2.74
CA PRO A 40 7.79 4.68 2.13
C PRO A 40 7.78 6.13 1.64
N LEU A 41 8.94 6.78 1.73
CA LEU A 41 9.14 8.11 1.14
C LEU A 41 9.14 8.02 -0.39
N GLY A 42 8.78 9.11 -1.05
CA GLY A 42 8.81 9.21 -2.51
C GLY A 42 7.68 8.46 -3.23
N LEU A 43 6.61 8.08 -2.53
CA LEU A 43 5.42 7.55 -3.18
C LEU A 43 4.75 8.59 -4.08
N GLU A 44 4.31 8.13 -5.25
CA GLU A 44 3.54 8.89 -6.21
C GLU A 44 2.20 8.22 -6.48
N ILE A 45 1.24 9.00 -6.99
CA ILE A 45 -0.05 8.45 -7.41
C ILE A 45 0.18 7.42 -8.51
N GLY A 46 -0.43 6.25 -8.36
CA GLY A 46 -0.29 5.12 -9.28
C GLY A 46 0.76 4.09 -8.86
N MET A 47 1.66 4.42 -7.93
CA MET A 47 2.61 3.45 -7.38
C MET A 47 1.89 2.39 -6.52
N SER A 48 2.51 1.22 -6.39
CA SER A 48 2.01 0.13 -5.58
C SER A 48 2.88 -0.11 -4.36
N VAL A 49 2.22 -0.48 -3.26
CA VAL A 49 2.86 -0.89 -2.01
C VAL A 49 2.31 -2.23 -1.56
N GLU A 50 3.16 -3.06 -0.97
CA GLU A 50 2.75 -4.29 -0.29
C GLU A 50 2.96 -4.17 1.21
N ILE A 51 2.24 -5.00 1.98
CA ILE A 51 2.48 -5.13 3.42
C ILE A 51 3.34 -6.39 3.64
N ASN A 52 4.51 -6.22 4.23
CA ASN A 52 5.40 -7.33 4.54
C ASN A 52 4.95 -8.10 5.81
N SER A 53 5.64 -9.20 6.14
CA SER A 53 5.31 -10.05 7.31
C SER A 53 5.43 -9.33 8.67
N PHE A 54 5.99 -8.12 8.71
CA PHE A 54 6.08 -7.26 9.90
C PHE A 54 4.98 -6.18 9.95
N GLY A 55 4.08 -6.14 8.98
CA GLY A 55 3.03 -5.13 8.91
C GLY A 55 3.50 -3.77 8.39
N LEU A 56 4.68 -3.70 7.77
CA LEU A 56 5.24 -2.47 7.19
C LEU A 56 4.92 -2.38 5.70
N TYR A 57 4.71 -1.16 5.22
CA TYR A 57 4.48 -0.90 3.80
C TYR A 57 5.81 -0.79 3.05
N GLU A 58 5.94 -1.48 1.92
CA GLU A 58 7.11 -1.48 1.05
C GLU A 58 6.71 -1.18 -0.40
N ILE A 59 7.55 -0.47 -1.15
CA ILE A 59 7.30 -0.17 -2.56
C ILE A 59 7.46 -1.44 -3.39
N VAL A 60 6.46 -1.75 -4.22
CA VAL A 60 6.51 -2.83 -5.20
C VAL A 60 7.24 -2.30 -6.45
N LYS A 61 8.31 -2.99 -6.86
CA LYS A 61 9.07 -2.69 -8.09
C LYS A 61 8.58 -3.50 -9.29
#